data_AF-A0A848YBB7-F1
#
_entry.id   AF-A0A848YBB7-F1
#
_cell.length_a   1.000
_cell.length_b   1.000
_cell.length_c   1.000
_cell.angle_alpha   90.00
_cell.angle_beta   90.00
_cell.angle_gamma   90.00
#
_symmetry.space_group_name_H-M   'P 1'
#
loop_
_entity.id
_entity.type
_entity.pdbx_description
1 polymer ?
#
loop_
_entity_poly.entity_id
_entity_poly.type
_entity_poly.pdbx_seq_one_letter_code
_entity_poly.pdbx_strand_id
1 'polypeptide(L)' 'MSDDLIRKDATEIVDTLKAGDVSAHELLDALEKRIGEVDGAVNALPTLCFERARKHADG' A
#
# COMPACT_ATOMS: atom_id res chain seq x y z
N MET A 1 -5.40 -8.34 -8.40
CA MET A 1 -5.73 -6.93 -8.13
C MET A 1 -4.57 -6.20 -7.45
N SER A 2 -3.96 -6.70 -6.37
CA SER A 2 -2.85 -6.01 -5.66
C SER A 2 -1.65 -5.64 -6.54
N ASP A 3 -1.21 -6.51 -7.46
CA ASP A 3 -0.09 -6.21 -8.38
C ASP A 3 -0.33 -5.01 -9.30
N ASP A 4 -1.58 -4.70 -9.62
CA ASP A 4 -1.92 -3.55 -10.47
C ASP A 4 -1.69 -2.23 -9.72
N LEU A 5 -2.07 -2.20 -8.44
CA LEU A 5 -1.87 -1.04 -7.57
C LEU A 5 -0.39 -0.74 -7.30
N ILE A 6 0.44 -1.78 -7.16
CA ILE A 6 1.88 -1.63 -6.94
C ILE A 6 2.61 -1.01 -8.14
N ARG A 7 2.03 -1.08 -9.34
CA ARG A 7 2.63 -0.54 -10.58
C ARG A 7 2.20 0.89 -10.89
N LYS A 8 1.18 1.42 -10.21
CA LYS A 8 0.68 2.78 -10.41
C LYS A 8 1.62 3.81 -9.81
N ASP A 9 1.68 4.98 -10.42
CA ASP A 9 2.38 6.11 -9.84
C ASP A 9 1.56 6.82 -8.75
N ALA A 10 2.20 7.74 -8.04
CA ALA A 10 1.56 8.46 -6.93
C ALA A 10 0.37 9.33 -7.37
N THR A 11 0.39 9.87 -8.59
CA THR A 11 -0.70 10.70 -9.11
C THR A 11 -1.92 9.87 -9.46
N GLU A 12 -1.72 8.73 -10.12
CA GLU A 12 -2.79 7.77 -10.42
C GLU A 12 -3.45 7.27 -9.13
N ILE A 13 -2.66 6.91 -8.11
CA ILE A 13 -3.19 6.45 -6.82
C ILE A 13 -4.03 7.53 -6.15
N VAL A 14 -3.54 8.78 -6.12
CA VAL A 14 -4.30 9.91 -5.54
C VAL A 14 -5.61 10.15 -6.28
N ASP A 15 -5.62 10.04 -7.61
CA ASP A 15 -6.84 10.20 -8.40
C ASP A 15 -7.86 9.09 -8.09
N THR A 16 -7.42 7.83 -7.98
CA THR A 16 -8.31 6.72 -7.60
C THR A 16 -8.86 6.85 -6.17
N LEU A 17 -8.06 7.36 -5.23
CA LEU A 17 -8.51 7.65 -3.86
C LEU A 17 -9.58 8.75 -3.82
N LYS A 18 -9.40 9.82 -4.60
CA LYS A 18 -10.39 10.92 -4.70
C LYS A 18 -11.67 10.46 -5.38
N ALA A 19 -11.58 9.57 -6.36
CA ALA A 19 -12.73 8.97 -7.02
C ALA A 19 -13.49 7.97 -6.12
N GLY A 20 -12.84 7.45 -5.08
CA GLY A 20 -13.38 6.39 -4.21
C GLY A 20 -13.32 4.99 -4.85
N ASP A 21 -12.54 4.84 -5.93
CA ASP A 21 -12.37 3.57 -6.63
C ASP A 21 -11.55 2.56 -5.81
N VAL A 22 -10.72 3.07 -4.89
CA VAL A 22 -9.96 2.29 -3.91
C VAL A 22 -9.95 3.02 -2.56
N SER A 23 -9.88 2.25 -1.48
CA SER A 23 -9.69 2.78 -0.13
C SER A 23 -8.22 2.78 0.29
N ALA A 24 -7.87 3.63 1.25
CA ALA A 24 -6.54 3.64 1.85
C ALA A 24 -6.16 2.28 2.46
N HIS A 25 -7.12 1.55 3.03
CA HIS A 25 -6.90 0.20 3.57
C HIS A 25 -6.56 -0.82 2.48
N GLU A 26 -7.22 -0.77 1.32
CA GLU A 26 -6.89 -1.64 0.18
C GLU A 26 -5.47 -1.39 -0.35
N LEU A 27 -5.00 -0.13 -0.34
CA LEU A 27 -3.62 0.21 -0.67
C LEU A 27 -2.63 -0.37 0.34
N LEU A 28 -2.95 -0.29 1.65
CA LEU A 28 -2.13 -0.87 2.70
C LEU A 28 -2.05 -2.40 2.60
N ASP A 29 -3.16 -3.07 2.29
CA ASP A 29 -3.19 -4.52 2.07
C ASP A 29 -2.34 -4.92 0.85
N ALA A 30 -2.39 -4.13 -0.23
CA ALA A 30 -1.55 -4.36 -1.40
C ALA A 30 -0.06 -4.21 -1.09
N LEU A 31 0.31 -3.20 -0.30
CA LEU A 31 1.69 -2.99 0.16
C LEU A 31 2.16 -4.13 1.07
N GLU A 32 1.36 -4.53 2.05
CA GLU A 32 1.68 -5.61 3.00
C GLU A 32 1.95 -6.92 2.25
N LYS A 33 1.08 -7.27 1.29
CA LYS A 33 1.28 -8.42 0.43
C LYS A 33 2.58 -8.33 -0.37
N ARG A 34 2.82 -7.20 -1.04
CA ARG A 34 4.00 -7.05 -1.90
C ARG A 34 5.30 -7.12 -1.08
N ILE A 35 5.32 -6.48 0.07
CA ILE A 35 6.46 -6.49 0.98
C ILE A 35 6.74 -7.92 1.46
N GLY A 36 5.70 -8.68 1.84
CA GLY A 36 5.84 -10.08 2.23
C GLY A 36 6.43 -10.97 1.13
N GLU A 37 6.20 -10.64 -0.14
CA GLU A 37 6.74 -11.40 -1.28
C GLU A 37 8.21 -11.10 -1.57
N VAL A 38 8.70 -9.88 -1.30
CA VAL A 38 10.03 -9.45 -1.79
C VAL A 38 11.02 -9.05 -0.72
N ASP A 39 10.57 -8.51 0.40
CA ASP A 39 11.47 -7.88 1.37
C ASP A 39 12.39 -8.90 2.06
N GLY A 40 12.02 -10.18 2.11
CA GLY A 40 12.94 -11.23 2.58
C GLY A 40 14.21 -11.37 1.71
N ALA A 41 14.10 -11.13 0.40
CA ALA A 41 15.24 -11.19 -0.52
C ALA A 41 15.91 -9.82 -0.72
N VAL A 42 15.12 -8.75 -0.75
CA VAL A 42 15.61 -7.38 -0.95
C VAL A 42 16.21 -6.81 0.34
N ASN A 43 15.66 -7.18 1.50
CA ASN A 43 16.04 -6.72 2.82
C ASN A 43 16.09 -5.18 2.92
N ALA A 44 15.03 -4.52 2.44
CA ALA A 44 14.95 -3.06 2.37
C ALA A 44 14.26 -2.44 3.58
N LEU A 45 13.33 -3.15 4.24
CA LEU A 45 12.48 -2.59 5.28
C LEU A 45 12.82 -3.16 6.66
N PRO A 46 13.60 -2.44 7.50
CA PRO A 46 13.89 -2.88 8.86
C PRO A 46 12.69 -2.77 9.81
N THR A 47 11.66 -1.99 9.48
CA THR A 47 10.44 -1.84 10.31
C THR A 47 9.24 -1.50 9.42
N LEU A 48 8.14 -2.26 9.56
CA LEU A 48 6.99 -2.18 8.65
C LEU A 48 5.91 -1.15 9.05
N CYS A 49 5.70 -0.91 10.34
CA CYS A 49 4.77 0.10 10.87
C CYS A 49 3.32 0.09 10.32
N PHE A 50 2.78 -1.03 9.83
CA PHE A 50 1.42 -1.11 9.27
C PHE A 50 0.32 -0.67 10.24
N GLU A 51 0.44 -1.01 11.52
CA GLU A 51 -0.47 -0.54 12.58
C GLU A 51 -0.59 0.99 12.61
N ARG A 52 0.54 1.70 12.49
CA ARG A 52 0.55 3.16 12.46
C ARG A 52 -0.10 3.68 11.17
N ALA A 53 0.15 3.02 10.04
CA ALA A 53 -0.43 3.41 8.76
C ALA A 53 -1.96 3.25 8.75
N ARG A 54 -2.48 2.13 9.27
CA ARG A 54 -3.93 1.89 9.38
C ARG A 54 -4.61 2.96 10.24
N LYS A 55 -4.01 3.33 11.38
CA LYS A 55 -4.52 4.45 12.21
C LYS A 55 -4.62 5.78 11.47
N HIS A 56 -3.75 6.04 10.48
CA HIS A 56 -3.84 7.27 9.67
C HIS A 56 -4.91 7.15 8.57
N ALA A 57 -5.22 5.93 8.12
CA ALA A 57 -6.28 5.70 7.14
C ALA A 57 -7.69 5.88 7.72
N ASP A 58 -7.83 5.78 9.04
CA ASP A 58 -9.11 5.94 9.75
C ASP A 58 -9.45 7.41 10.12
N GLY A 59 -8.56 8.36 9.82
CA GLY A 59 -8.62 9.76 10.28
C GLY A 59 -9.08 10.79 9.24
#